data_AF-A0A7J0FL43-F1
#
_entry.id   AF-A0A7J0FL43-F1
#
_cell.length_a   1.000
_cell.length_b   1.000
_cell.length_c   1.000
_cell.angle_alpha   90.00
_cell.angle_beta   90.00
_cell.angle_gamma   90.00
#
_symmetry.space_group_name_H-M   'P 1'
#
loop_
_entity.id
_entity.type
_entity.pdbx_description
1 polymer ?
#
loop_
_entity_poly.entity_id
_entity_poly.type
_entity_poly.pdbx_seq_one_letter_code
_entity_poly.pdbx_strand_id
1 'polypeptide(L)'
;MVVAEVEANHNSPSIFNRFIEALFFYSAYFDCLEGCTDGDDKYRIIQEGMVFRDGIHNIVAAESEERYNRNVKTNVWRTFFARFGMVGIGSVSLLCIKLI
;
A
#
# COMPACT_ATOMS: atom_id res chain seq x y z
N MET A 1 -18.05 -10.80 -3.45
CA MET A 1 -16.65 -10.89 -3.00
C MET A 1 -16.13 -9.49 -2.77
N VAL A 2 -15.45 -9.25 -1.65
CA VAL A 2 -14.80 -7.97 -1.34
C VAL A 2 -13.32 -8.25 -1.19
N VAL A 3 -12.48 -7.42 -1.81
CA VAL A 3 -11.02 -7.52 -1.76
C VAL A 3 -10.50 -6.15 -1.35
N ALA A 4 -9.66 -6.11 -0.32
CA ALA A 4 -8.95 -4.92 0.11
C ALA A 4 -7.46 -5.12 -0.17
N GLU A 5 -6.88 -4.21 -0.95
CA GLU A 5 -5.49 -4.28 -1.41
C GLU A 5 -4.86 -2.89 -1.27
N VAL A 6 -3.53 -2.86 -1.15
CA VAL A 6 -2.77 -1.61 -1.10
C VAL A 6 -2.74 -0.98 -2.51
N GLU A 7 -3.23 0.25 -2.62
CA GLU A 7 -3.22 1.01 -3.88
C GLU A 7 -1.85 1.66 -4.12
N ALA A 8 -0.89 0.88 -4.60
CA ALA A 8 0.45 1.34 -4.95
C ALA A 8 1.08 0.49 -6.05
N ASN A 9 2.06 1.01 -6.78
CA ASN A 9 2.79 0.26 -7.81
C ASN A 9 4.16 -0.22 -7.31
N HIS A 10 4.16 -1.11 -6.31
CA HIS A 10 5.39 -1.67 -5.74
C HIS A 10 5.94 -2.88 -6.51
N ASN A 11 5.28 -3.31 -7.60
CA ASN A 11 5.71 -4.47 -8.38
C ASN A 11 6.50 -4.13 -9.66
N SER A 12 7.02 -2.91 -9.79
CA SER A 12 7.87 -2.54 -10.93
C SER A 12 9.15 -3.41 -11.01
N PRO A 13 9.59 -3.84 -12.20
CA PRO A 13 10.88 -4.52 -12.36
C PRO A 13 12.08 -3.59 -12.09
N SER A 14 11.93 -2.27 -12.32
CA SER A 14 12.97 -1.28 -12.03
C SER A 14 13.03 -0.95 -10.53
N ILE A 15 14.22 -1.12 -9.93
CA ILE A 15 14.51 -0.72 -8.54
C ILE A 15 14.24 0.77 -8.35
N PHE A 16 14.67 1.62 -9.28
CA PHE A 16 14.47 3.07 -9.19
C PHE A 16 12.98 3.44 -9.09
N ASN A 17 12.15 2.83 -9.93
CA ASN A 17 10.71 3.07 -9.87
C ASN A 17 10.10 2.57 -8.56
N ARG A 18 10.52 1.40 -8.05
CA ARG A 18 10.05 0.89 -6.75
C ARG A 18 10.48 1.80 -5.61
N PHE A 19 11.69 2.32 -5.65
CA PHE A 19 12.19 3.28 -4.66
C PHE A 19 11.35 4.55 -4.64
N ILE A 20 11.08 5.15 -5.81
CA ILE A 20 10.27 6.36 -5.91
C ILE A 20 8.83 6.11 -5.43
N GLU A 21 8.21 5.00 -5.84
CA GLU A 21 6.86 4.64 -5.40
C GLU A 21 6.79 4.39 -3.89
N ALA A 22 7.75 3.64 -3.33
CA ALA A 22 7.82 3.40 -1.88
C ALA A 22 8.06 4.69 -1.09
N LEU A 23 8.93 5.58 -1.59
CA LEU A 23 9.20 6.87 -0.95
C LEU A 23 7.91 7.67 -0.81
N PHE A 24 7.20 7.91 -1.91
CA PHE A 24 5.95 8.68 -1.86
C PHE A 24 4.86 7.98 -1.03
N PHE A 25 4.75 6.66 -1.15
CA PHE A 25 3.78 5.89 -0.39
C PHE A 25 4.01 6.01 1.11
N TYR A 26 5.21 5.71 1.60
CA TYR A 26 5.50 5.77 3.03
C TYR A 26 5.56 7.20 3.54
N SER A 27 6.03 8.18 2.77
CA SER A 27 5.96 9.60 3.17
C SER A 27 4.54 10.03 3.51
N ALA A 28 3.54 9.67 2.69
CA ALA A 28 2.14 9.96 3.01
C ALA A 28 1.68 9.28 4.31
N TYR A 29 2.13 8.05 4.58
CA TYR A 29 1.83 7.38 5.85
C TYR A 29 2.50 8.03 7.06
N PHE A 30 3.76 8.44 6.95
CA PHE A 30 4.47 9.17 8.00
C PHE A 30 3.77 10.50 8.31
N ASP A 31 3.40 11.28 7.28
CA ASP A 31 2.65 12.54 7.44
C ASP A 31 1.29 12.31 8.13
N CYS A 32 0.58 11.24 7.77
CA CYS A 32 -0.68 10.86 8.41
C CYS A 32 -0.50 10.50 9.89
N LEU A 33 0.54 9.75 10.25
CA LEU A 33 0.80 9.40 11.65
C LEU A 33 1.23 10.62 12.46
N GLU A 34 2.05 11.50 11.89
CA GLU A 34 2.44 12.76 12.53
C GLU A 34 1.24 13.64 12.84
N GLY A 35 0.25 13.71 11.94
CA GLY A 35 -0.99 14.47 12.16
C GLY A 35 -1.99 13.83 13.14
N CYS A 36 -1.89 12.52 13.38
CA CYS A 36 -2.90 11.76 14.15
C CYS A 36 -2.40 11.27 15.52
N THR A 37 -1.09 11.23 15.77
CA THR A 37 -0.50 10.60 16.96
C THR A 37 0.66 11.40 17.53
N ASP A 38 0.80 11.37 18.85
CA ASP A 38 1.94 11.99 19.53
C ASP A 38 3.26 11.28 19.17
N GLY A 39 4.37 12.02 19.21
CA GLY A 39 5.68 11.50 18.79
C GLY A 39 6.25 10.40 19.70
N ASP A 40 5.84 10.34 20.96
CA ASP A 40 6.23 9.30 21.93
C ASP A 40 5.22 8.15 22.03
N ASP A 41 4.18 8.14 21.19
CA ASP A 41 3.23 7.05 21.10
C ASP A 41 3.94 5.75 20.70
N LYS A 42 3.81 4.72 21.55
CA LYS A 42 4.51 3.45 21.37
C LYS A 42 4.07 2.72 20.11
N TYR A 43 2.81 2.85 19.70
CA TYR A 43 2.30 2.21 18.49
C TYR A 43 2.85 2.89 17.24
N ARG A 44 2.95 4.23 17.24
CA ARG A 44 3.63 4.98 16.17
C ARG A 44 5.08 4.53 16.03
N ILE A 45 5.84 4.46 17.14
CA ILE A 45 7.24 4.03 17.12
C ILE A 45 7.40 2.61 16.55
N ILE A 46 6.53 1.67 16.92
CA ILE A 46 6.54 0.30 16.39
C ILE A 46 6.19 0.29 14.90
N GLN A 47 5.16 1.05 14.52
CA GLN A 47 4.68 1.12 13.14
C GLN A 47 5.76 1.66 12.21
N GLU A 48 6.38 2.78 12.57
CA GLU A 48 7.44 3.42 11.78
C GLU A 48 8.74 2.60 11.82
N GLY A 49 9.18 2.19 13.02
CA GLY A 49 10.49 1.59 13.23
C GLY A 49 10.60 0.11 12.86
N MET A 50 9.48 -0.61 12.81
CA MET A 50 9.46 -2.04 12.44
C MET A 50 8.62 -2.27 11.19
N VAL A 51 7.34 -1.91 11.20
CA VAL A 51 6.40 -2.29 10.12
C VAL A 51 6.76 -1.59 8.81
N PHE A 52 6.92 -0.26 8.83
CA PHE A 52 7.26 0.51 7.63
C PHE A 52 8.69 0.22 7.18
N ARG A 53 9.63 0.12 8.11
CA ARG A 53 11.01 -0.30 7.79
C ARG A 53 11.05 -1.62 7.03
N ASP A 54 10.37 -2.65 7.52
CA ASP A 54 10.38 -3.97 6.89
C ASP A 54 9.67 -3.97 5.53
N GLY A 55 8.60 -3.19 5.41
CA GLY A 55 7.91 -2.96 4.14
C GLY A 55 8.78 -2.25 3.10
N ILE A 56 9.44 -1.16 3.47
CA ILE A 56 10.40 -0.43 2.63
C ILE A 56 11.54 -1.36 2.20
N HIS A 57 12.14 -2.08 3.15
CA HIS A 57 13.21 -3.03 2.87
C HIS A 57 12.76 -4.08 1.85
N ASN A 58 11.57 -4.66 2.03
CA ASN A 58 11.09 -5.68 1.12
C ASN A 58 10.77 -5.14 -0.29
N ILE A 59 10.27 -3.91 -0.41
CA ILE A 59 9.97 -3.30 -1.72
C ILE A 59 11.25 -2.91 -2.46
N VAL A 60 12.22 -2.31 -1.75
CA VAL A 60 13.39 -1.68 -2.37
C VAL A 60 14.58 -2.64 -2.48
N ALA A 61 14.88 -3.37 -1.41
CA ALA A 61 16.13 -4.14 -1.30
C ALA A 61 15.96 -5.64 -1.59
N ALA A 62 14.82 -6.24 -1.24
CA ALA A 62 14.58 -7.65 -1.53
C ALA A 62 14.32 -7.86 -3.03
N GLU A 63 14.76 -9.01 -3.56
CA GLU A 63 14.60 -9.38 -4.96
C GLU A 63 14.05 -10.79 -5.11
N SER A 64 13.56 -11.10 -6.31
CA SER A 64 13.06 -12.44 -6.67
C SER A 64 12.09 -13.01 -5.61
N GLU A 65 12.32 -14.24 -5.16
CA GLU A 65 11.47 -14.97 -4.21
C GLU A 65 11.45 -14.35 -2.80
N GLU A 66 12.48 -13.60 -2.40
CA GLU A 66 12.52 -12.92 -1.10
C GLU A 66 11.57 -11.72 -1.04
N ARG A 67 11.21 -11.17 -2.20
CA ARG A 67 10.30 -10.02 -2.30
C ARG A 67 8.84 -10.48 -2.38
N TYR A 68 8.09 -10.19 -1.32
CA TYR A 68 6.67 -10.53 -1.21
C TYR A 68 5.73 -9.31 -1.33
N ASN A 69 6.20 -8.10 -1.04
CA ASN A 69 5.47 -6.86 -1.29
C ASN A 69 5.50 -6.52 -2.78
N ARG A 70 4.39 -6.85 -3.44
CA ARG A 70 4.22 -6.76 -4.91
C ARG A 70 2.89 -6.11 -5.27
N ASN A 71 2.55 -5.03 -4.56
CA ASN A 71 1.30 -4.32 -4.77
C ASN A 71 1.19 -3.78 -6.21
N VAL A 72 -0.03 -3.79 -6.71
CA VAL A 72 -0.39 -3.28 -8.03
C VAL A 72 -1.63 -2.40 -7.88
N LYS A 73 -1.76 -1.42 -8.79
CA LYS A 73 -2.92 -0.53 -8.81
C LYS A 73 -4.21 -1.27 -9.15
N THR A 74 -5.33 -0.71 -8.70
CA THR A 74 -6.67 -1.29 -8.82
C THR A 74 -7.03 -1.68 -10.26
N ASN A 75 -6.50 -0.98 -11.28
CA ASN A 75 -6.74 -1.32 -12.68
C ASN A 75 -6.22 -2.72 -13.06
N VAL A 76 -5.10 -3.15 -12.48
CA VAL A 76 -4.54 -4.49 -12.67
C VAL A 76 -5.50 -5.53 -12.09
N TRP A 77 -5.96 -5.31 -10.86
CA TRP A 77 -6.94 -6.18 -10.19
C TRP A 77 -8.27 -6.27 -10.94
N ARG A 78 -8.83 -5.14 -11.40
CA ARG A 78 -10.06 -5.14 -12.22
C ARG A 78 -9.89 -5.98 -13.49
N THR A 79 -8.78 -5.81 -14.19
CA THR A 79 -8.49 -6.57 -15.41
C THR A 79 -8.35 -8.06 -15.11
N PHE A 80 -7.70 -8.41 -13.99
CA PHE A 80 -7.57 -9.79 -13.54
C PHE A 80 -8.93 -10.41 -13.22
N PHE A 81 -9.75 -9.76 -12.40
CA PHE A 81 -11.07 -10.28 -12.00
C PHE A 81 -12.07 -10.37 -13.17
N ALA A 82 -11.97 -9.46 -14.15
CA ALA A 82 -12.79 -9.52 -15.36
C ALA A 82 -12.58 -10.83 -16.15
N ARG A 83 -11.38 -11.42 -16.10
CA ARG A 83 -11.10 -12.74 -16.73
C ARG A 83 -11.89 -13.89 -16.10
N PHE A 84 -12.37 -13.70 -14.87
CA PHE A 84 -13.21 -14.64 -14.15
C PHE A 84 -14.70 -14.23 -14.17
N GLY A 85 -15.09 -13.33 -15.08
CA GLY A 85 -16.48 -12.88 -15.24
C GLY A 85 -16.98 -11.97 -14.13
N MET A 86 -16.09 -11.45 -13.28
CA MET A 86 -16.48 -10.56 -12.20
C MET A 86 -16.70 -9.13 -12.71
N VAL A 87 -17.78 -8.51 -12.25
CA VAL A 87 -18.12 -7.13 -12.56
C VAL A 87 -17.89 -6.27 -11.33
N GLY A 88 -17.21 -5.14 -11.51
CA GLY A 88 -16.96 -4.18 -10.43
C GLY A 88 -18.26 -3.59 -9.91
N ILE A 89 -18.38 -3.47 -8.60
CA ILE A 89 -19.44 -2.69 -7.98
C ILE A 89 -19.15 -1.22 -8.30
N GLY A 90 -20.14 -0.48 -8.80
CA GLY A 90 -20.03 0.97 -9.05
C GLY A 90 -19.69 1.75 -7.78
N SER A 91 -19.55 3.08 -7.87
CA SER A 91 -19.17 3.93 -6.74
C SER A 91 -20.08 3.70 -5.53
N VAL A 92 -19.60 2.92 -4.56
CA VAL A 92 -20.25 2.79 -3.26
C VAL A 92 -20.13 4.16 -2.60
N SER A 93 -21.24 4.70 -2.11
CA SER A 93 -21.30 6.02 -1.52
C SER A 93 -20.13 6.26 -0.55
N LEU A 94 -19.21 7.15 -0.94
CA LEU A 94 -18.07 7.61 -0.13
C LEU A 94 -18.52 8.20 1.22
N LEU A 95 -19.82 8.47 1.37
CA LEU A 95 -20.43 8.99 2.58
C LEU A 95 -20.24 8.03 3.78
N CYS A 96 -20.24 6.71 3.58
CA CYS A 96 -20.02 5.76 4.68
C CYS A 96 -18.55 5.66 5.12
N ILE A 97 -17.59 5.95 4.23
CA ILE A 97 -16.15 5.88 4.57
C ILE A 97 -15.70 7.16 5.28
N LYS A 98 -16.32 8.32 5.00
CA LYS A 98 -16.03 9.60 5.67
C LYS A 98 -16.52 9.71 7.13
N LEU A 99 -17.24 8.71 7.63
CA LEU A 99 -17.87 8.72 8.96
C LEU A 99 -17.17 7.80 9.98
N ILE A 100 -16.03 7.22 9.60
CA ILE A 100 -15.10 6.52 10.50
C ILE A 100 -13.87 7.41 10.63
#